data_AF-A0A1U7IN73-F1
#
_entry.id   AF-A0A1U7IN73-F1
#
_cell.length_a   1.000
_cell.length_b   1.000
_cell.length_c   1.000
_cell.angle_alpha   90.00
_cell.angle_beta   90.00
_cell.angle_gamma   90.00
#
_symmetry.space_group_name_H-M   'P 1'
#
loop_
_entity.id
_entity.type
_entity.pdbx_description
1 polymer ?
#
loop_
_entity_poly.entity_id
_entity_poly.type
_entity_poly.pdbx_seq_one_letter_code
_entity_poly.pdbx_strand_id
1 'polypeptide(L)' 'MENKTGFILKIFILSSVLSGMIKYGGPYLKIPTQSNIALIIVLLPTIFLAIALWWRYQQQQNSANG' A
#
# COMPACT_ATOMS: atom_id res chain seq x y z
N MET A 1 -13.53 -23.27 -7.10
CA MET A 1 -13.37 -21.90 -6.55
C MET A 1 -11.91 -21.69 -6.12
N GLU A 2 -10.96 -21.77 -7.05
CA GLU A 2 -9.56 -22.08 -6.70
C GLU A 2 -8.54 -20.93 -6.65
N ASN A 3 -8.91 -19.68 -6.96
CA ASN A 3 -7.90 -18.62 -7.09
C ASN A 3 -7.86 -17.62 -5.92
N LYS A 4 -8.80 -17.69 -4.98
CA LYS A 4 -8.87 -16.75 -3.83
C LYS A 4 -7.82 -17.08 -2.77
N THR A 5 -7.56 -18.36 -2.52
CA THR A 5 -6.57 -18.80 -1.54
C THR A 5 -5.14 -18.39 -1.94
N GLY A 6 -4.79 -18.54 -3.22
CA GLY A 6 -3.50 -18.07 -3.75
C GLY A 6 -3.34 -16.55 -3.69
N PHE A 7 -4.42 -15.79 -3.91
CA PHE A 7 -4.43 -14.33 -3.80
C PHE A 7 -4.23 -13.85 -2.35
N ILE A 8 -4.95 -14.45 -1.40
CA ILE A 8 -4.81 -14.13 0.03
C ILE A 8 -3.39 -14.45 0.52
N LEU A 9 -2.84 -15.60 0.12
CA LEU A 9 -1.48 -15.99 0.49
C LEU A 9 -0.44 -15.00 -0.06
N LYS A 10 -0.59 -14.55 -1.31
CA LYS A 10 0.27 -13.51 -1.89
C LYS A 10 0.23 -12.20 -1.09
N ILE A 11 -0.97 -11.76 -0.70
CA ILE A 11 -1.14 -10.54 0.09
C ILE A 11 -0.54 -10.72 1.49
N PHE A 12 -0.74 -11.88 2.10
CA PHE A 12 -0.19 -12.19 3.42
C PHE A 12 1.34 -12.14 3.42
N ILE A 13 1.97 -12.75 2.41
CA ILE A 13 3.44 -12.69 2.23
C ILE A 13 3.88 -11.25 2.01
N LEU A 14 3.23 -10.52 1.09
CA LEU A 14 3.58 -9.14 0.79
C LEU A 14 3.44 -8.21 2.01
N SER A 15 2.40 -8.40 2.81
CA SER A 15 2.12 -7.62 4.02
C SER A 15 3.08 -7.99 5.16
N SER A 16 3.45 -9.27 5.29
CA SER A 16 4.46 -9.73 6.25
C SER A 16 5.84 -9.18 5.93
N VAL A 17 6.24 -9.20 4.65
CA VAL A 17 7.48 -8.57 4.17
C VAL A 17 7.46 -7.07 4.44
N LEU A 18 6.37 -6.38 4.09
CA LEU A 18 6.23 -4.95 4.33
C LEU A 18 6.29 -4.59 5.82
N SER A 19 5.64 -5.38 6.68
CA SER A 19 5.68 -5.24 8.14
C SER A 19 7.10 -5.42 8.68
N GLY A 20 7.83 -6.44 8.19
CA GLY A 20 9.23 -6.66 8.52
C GLY A 20 10.11 -5.50 8.09
N MET A 21 9.93 -5.00 6.86
CA MET A 21 10.66 -3.85 6.33
C MET A 21 10.41 -2.58 7.17
N ILE A 22 9.19 -2.34 7.64
CA ILE A 22 8.89 -1.18 8.50
C ILE A 22 9.48 -1.38 9.91
N LYS A 23 9.26 -2.55 10.52
CA LYS A 23 9.69 -2.86 11.90
C LYS A 23 11.20 -2.80 12.06
N TYR A 24 11.94 -3.34 11.09
CA TYR A 24 13.39 -3.38 11.15
C TYR A 24 14.03 -2.22 10.39
N GLY A 25 13.36 -1.64 9.39
CA GLY A 25 13.90 -0.49 8.63
C GLY A 25 13.95 0.81 9.45
N GLY A 26 13.04 1.02 10.40
CA GLY A 26 12.98 2.21 11.26
C GLY A 26 14.29 2.56 12.00
N PRO A 27 14.97 1.62 12.68
CA PRO A 27 16.26 1.90 13.32
C PRO A 27 17.45 2.00 12.36
N TYR A 28 17.38 1.42 11.15
CA TYR A 28 18.38 1.65 10.10
C TYR A 28 18.16 2.96 9.33
N LEU A 29 16.97 3.53 9.43
CA LEU A 29 16.67 4.94 9.12
C LEU A 29 17.31 5.80 10.21
N LYS A 30 18.66 5.88 10.23
CA LYS A 30 19.31 7.11 10.67
C LYS A 30 18.66 8.19 9.82
N ILE A 31 17.92 9.12 10.42
CA ILE A 31 17.27 10.22 9.71
C ILE A 31 18.23 11.41 9.75
N PRO A 32 19.23 11.52 8.84
CA PRO A 32 19.69 12.84 8.47
C PRO A 32 18.51 13.55 7.79
N THR A 33 18.51 14.88 7.82
CA THR A 33 17.50 15.79 7.25
C THR A 33 17.42 15.67 5.71
N GLN A 34 17.20 14.48 5.19
CA GLN A 34 17.05 14.20 3.76
C GLN A 34 15.59 14.42 3.40
N SER A 35 15.34 15.57 2.78
CA SER A 35 14.06 16.04 2.25
C SER A 35 13.31 14.97 1.43
N ASN A 36 14.03 14.08 0.75
CA ASN A 36 13.44 13.00 -0.04
C ASN A 36 12.65 11.99 0.81
N ILE A 37 13.14 11.63 2.00
CA ILE A 37 12.45 10.68 2.90
C ILE A 37 11.20 11.34 3.50
N ALA A 38 11.31 12.61 3.91
CA ALA A 38 10.19 13.39 4.40
C ALA A 38 9.07 13.52 3.35
N LEU A 39 9.45 13.78 2.09
CA LEU A 39 8.51 13.81 0.97
C LEU A 39 7.80 12.47 0.79
N ILE A 40 8.52 11.34 0.85
CA ILE A 40 7.92 10.01 0.71
C ILE A 40 6.92 9.73 1.84
N ILE A 41 7.25 10.06 3.09
CA ILE A 41 6.36 9.85 4.25
C ILE A 41 5.07 10.67 4.13
N VAL A 42 5.17 11.92 3.64
CA VAL A 42 4.00 12.79 3.42
C VAL A 42 3.19 12.37 2.18
N LEU A 43 3.86 11.88 1.14
CA LEU A 43 3.21 11.52 -0.13
C LEU A 43 2.55 10.14 -0.08
N LEU A 44 3.08 9.19 0.70
CA LEU A 44 2.52 7.85 0.89
C LEU A 44 1.02 7.87 1.25
N PRO A 45 0.55 8.55 2.31
CA PRO A 45 -0.87 8.57 2.66
C PRO A 45 -1.73 9.14 1.51
N THR A 46 -1.22 10.13 0.77
CA THR A 46 -1.90 10.70 -0.41
C THR A 46 -2.03 9.67 -1.54
N ILE A 47 -0.98 8.89 -1.82
CA ILE A 47 -1.01 7.82 -2.82
C ILE A 47 -1.99 6.71 -2.40
N PHE A 48 -1.97 6.30 -1.13
CA PHE A 48 -2.95 5.33 -0.61
C PHE A 48 -4.38 5.82 -0.78
N LEU A 49 -4.65 7.09 -0.47
CA LEU A 49 -5.96 7.70 -0.63
C LEU A 49 -6.37 7.77 -2.11
N ALA A 50 -5.45 8.15 -3.00
CA ALA A 50 -5.68 8.20 -4.44
C ALA A 50 -6.03 6.82 -5.01
N ILE A 51 -5.30 5.76 -4.60
CA ILE A 51 -5.59 4.39 -5.00
C ILE A 51 -6.96 3.94 -4.46
N ALA A 52 -7.27 4.26 -3.20
CA ALA A 52 -8.55 3.91 -2.60
C ALA A 52 -9.73 4.61 -3.30
N LEU A 53 -9.59 5.90 -3.63
CA LEU A 53 -10.58 6.65 -4.39
C LEU A 53 -10.73 6.14 -5.81
N TRP A 54 -9.61 5.80 -6.47
CA TRP A 54 -9.63 5.21 -7.81
C TRP A 54 -10.37 3.87 -7.82
N TRP A 55 -10.08 2.99 -6.87
CA TRP A 55 -10.78 1.73 -6.70
C TRP A 55 -12.27 1.95 -6.47
N ARG A 56 -12.63 2.90 -5.59
CA ARG A 56 -14.02 3.28 -5.31
C ARG A 56 -14.72 3.85 -6.56
N TYR A 57 -14.01 4.58 -7.40
CA TYR A 57 -14.55 5.11 -8.66
C TYR A 57 -14.85 3.98 -9.65
N GLN A 58 -13.91 3.05 -9.84
CA GLN A 58 -14.08 1.89 -10.71
C GLN A 58 -15.27 1.01 -10.27
N GLN A 59 -15.45 0.80 -8.96
CA GLN A 59 -16.60 0.06 -8.44
C GLN A 59 -17.95 0.74 -8.74
N GLN A 60 -18.02 2.08 -8.66
CA GLN A 60 -19.25 2.82 -8.98
C GLN A 60 -19.55 2.79 -10.48
N GLN A 61 -18.53 2.88 -11.33
CA GLN A 61 -18.69 2.81 -12.78
C GLN A 61 -19.19 1.43 -13.24
N ASN A 62 -18.77 0.36 -12.57
CA ASN A 62 -19.20 -1.00 -12.89
C ASN A 62 -20.67 -1.28 -12.48
N SER A 63 -21.21 -0.53 -11.51
CA SER A 63 -22.61 -0.62 -11.08
C SER A 63 -23.57 0.26 -11.90
N ALA A 64 -23.05 1.23 -12.66
CA ALA A 64 -23.86 2.12 -13.51
C ALA A 64 -24.03 1.60 -14.97
N ASN A 65 -23.27 0.57 -15.35
CA ASN A 65 -23.31 -0.07 -16.68
C ASN A 65 -23.93 -1.49 -16.64
N GLY A 66 -24.60 -1.86 -15.55
CA GLY A 66 -25.29 -3.14 -15.37
C GLY A 66 -26.79 -3.03 -15.49
#